data_AF-A0A3B0PL54-F1
#
_entry.id   AF-A0A3B0PL54-F1
#
_cell.length_a   1.000
_cell.length_b   1.000
_cell.length_c   1.000
_cell.angle_alpha   90.00
_cell.angle_beta   90.00
_cell.angle_gamma   90.00
#
_symmetry.space_group_name_H-M   'P 1'
#
loop_
_entity.id
_entity.type
_entity.pdbx_description
1 polymer ?
#
loop_
_entity_poly.entity_id
_entity_poly.type
_entity_poly.pdbx_seq_one_letter_code
_entity_poly.pdbx_strand_id
1 'polypeptide(L)'
;MNLAYAPKQYIPGGGASGSSIRTKENKIVAIFHSANAFASVGLSAALRSSGFDYQGLYGTYNLPQYDVIYGTGKDQQNSYRHEMLKRNKGRTW
;
A
#
# COMPACT_ATOMS: atom_id res chain seq x y z
N MET A 1 -0.70 13.71 1.36
CA MET A 1 -0.65 12.78 2.51
C MET A 1 -1.24 11.47 2.04
N ASN A 2 -0.53 10.35 2.17
CA ASN A 2 -0.99 9.01 1.76
C ASN A 2 -1.36 8.17 2.98
N LEU A 3 -2.24 7.17 2.79
CA LEU A 3 -2.46 6.14 3.81
C LEU A 3 -1.14 5.41 4.09
N ALA A 4 -0.84 5.19 5.36
CA ALA A 4 0.39 4.54 5.79
C ALA A 4 0.09 3.44 6.82
N TYR A 5 0.84 2.34 6.74
CA TYR A 5 0.92 1.37 7.83
C TYR A 5 2.08 1.73 8.75
N ALA A 6 1.86 1.55 10.05
CA ALA A 6 2.89 1.59 11.06
C ALA A 6 3.13 0.15 11.55
N PRO A 7 4.19 -0.55 11.08
CA PRO A 7 4.56 -1.84 11.60
C PRO A 7 4.82 -1.73 13.11
N LYS A 8 4.06 -2.51 13.90
CA LYS A 8 4.18 -2.48 15.35
C LYS A 8 5.58 -2.94 15.76
N GLN A 9 6.27 -2.12 16.56
CA GLN A 9 7.56 -2.45 17.18
C GLN A 9 8.63 -2.92 16.18
N TYR A 10 8.60 -2.42 14.95
CA TYR A 10 9.58 -2.76 13.94
C TYR A 10 10.17 -1.50 13.31
N ILE A 11 11.50 -1.39 13.39
CA ILE A 11 12.28 -0.41 12.65
C ILE A 11 13.36 -1.18 11.89
N PRO A 12 13.37 -1.12 10.57
CA PRO A 12 14.47 -1.66 9.81
C PRO A 12 15.72 -0.76 9.95
N GLY A 13 16.89 -1.36 9.76
CA GLY A 13 18.16 -0.63 9.71
C GLY A 13 18.24 0.33 8.52
N GLY A 14 19.29 1.17 8.52
CA GLY A 14 19.58 2.06 7.40
C GLY A 14 19.68 1.30 6.07
N GLY A 15 19.21 1.91 4.99
CA GLY A 15 19.18 1.29 3.65
C GLY A 15 17.93 0.47 3.34
N ALA A 16 17.00 0.32 4.28
CA ALA A 16 15.76 -0.44 4.05
C ALA A 16 14.65 0.32 3.30
N SER A 17 14.90 1.55 2.86
CA SER A 17 13.97 2.32 2.03
C SER A 17 13.60 1.54 0.78
N GLY A 18 12.31 1.49 0.45
CA GLY A 18 11.83 0.71 -0.71
C GLY A 18 11.51 -0.75 -0.40
N SER A 19 11.83 -1.25 0.80
CA SER A 19 11.54 -2.64 1.18
C SER A 19 10.04 -2.94 1.10
N SER A 20 9.69 -4.08 0.51
CA SER A 20 8.30 -4.52 0.40
C SER A 20 7.80 -5.07 1.73
N ILE A 21 6.64 -4.59 2.17
CA ILE A 21 5.86 -5.23 3.25
C ILE A 21 4.82 -6.12 2.62
N ARG A 22 4.69 -7.35 3.13
CA ARG A 22 3.88 -8.40 2.52
C ARG A 22 2.96 -9.09 3.52
N THR A 23 1.87 -9.67 3.02
CA THR A 23 1.03 -10.60 3.80
C THR A 23 1.65 -11.99 3.85
N LYS A 24 1.04 -12.90 4.64
CA LYS A 24 1.44 -14.32 4.71
C LYS A 24 1.34 -15.03 3.36
N GLU A 25 0.40 -14.60 2.53
CA GLU A 25 0.19 -15.09 1.16
C GLU A 25 1.14 -14.42 0.14
N ASN A 26 2.21 -13.77 0.62
CA ASN A 26 3.24 -13.12 -0.20
C ASN A 26 2.71 -11.97 -1.10
N LYS A 27 1.59 -11.35 -0.72
CA LYS A 27 1.05 -10.18 -1.44
C LYS A 27 1.68 -8.90 -0.90
N ILE A 28 2.18 -8.04 -1.79
CA ILE A 28 2.74 -6.74 -1.40
C ILE A 28 1.60 -5.81 -0.98
N VAL A 29 1.72 -5.17 0.18
CA VAL A 29 0.70 -4.25 0.73
C VAL A 29 1.23 -2.85 0.98
N ALA A 30 2.54 -2.68 1.12
CA ALA A 30 3.17 -1.38 1.32
C ALA A 30 4.65 -1.37 1.00
N ILE A 31 5.21 -0.17 0.91
CA ILE A 31 6.64 0.08 0.75
C ILE A 31 7.13 0.89 1.94
N PHE A 32 8.21 0.43 2.58
CA PHE A 32 8.82 1.11 3.70
C PHE A 32 9.53 2.40 3.24
N HIS A 33 9.34 3.52 3.97
CA HIS A 33 9.98 4.79 3.58
C HIS A 33 10.48 5.66 4.74
N SER A 34 10.07 5.44 5.98
CA SER A 34 10.50 6.30 7.10
C SER A 34 10.55 5.53 8.41
N ALA A 35 11.48 5.93 9.30
CA ALA A 35 11.64 5.32 10.61
C ALA A 35 11.99 6.40 11.65
N ASN A 36 11.53 6.18 12.87
CA ASN A 36 11.90 6.97 14.04
C ASN A 36 12.47 6.01 15.10
N ALA A 37 13.79 6.03 15.25
CA ALA A 37 14.52 5.17 16.18
C ALA A 37 14.13 5.39 17.64
N PHE A 38 13.93 6.66 18.04
CA PHE A 38 13.55 7.00 19.41
C PHE A 38 12.17 6.43 19.77
N ALA A 39 11.21 6.54 18.84
CA ALA A 39 9.84 6.06 19.07
C ALA A 39 9.66 4.56 18.81
N SER A 40 10.68 3.84 18.32
CA SER A 40 10.56 2.44 17.91
C SER A 40 9.50 2.17 16.82
N VAL A 41 9.29 3.14 15.91
CA VAL A 41 8.23 3.09 14.88
C VAL A 41 8.77 3.29 13.48
N GLY A 42 8.35 2.41 12.57
CA GLY A 42 8.48 2.55 11.13
C GLY A 42 7.18 3.01 10.47
N LEU A 43 7.28 3.68 9.31
CA LEU A 43 6.15 4.06 8.47
C LEU A 43 6.36 3.53 7.06
N SER A 44 5.26 3.03 6.49
CA SER A 44 5.25 2.43 5.16
C SER A 44 4.04 2.91 4.37
N ALA A 45 4.28 3.34 3.14
CA ALA A 45 3.25 3.85 2.26
C ALA A 45 2.34 2.70 1.82
N ALA A 46 1.06 2.79 2.16
CA ALA A 46 0.10 1.75 1.83
C ALA A 46 -0.21 1.75 0.33
N LEU A 47 -0.06 0.59 -0.30
CA LEU A 47 -0.42 0.35 -1.71
C LEU A 47 -1.87 -0.13 -1.86
N ARG A 48 -2.55 -0.38 -0.75
CA ARG A 48 -3.96 -0.76 -0.71
C ARG A 48 -4.66 -0.18 0.51
N SER A 49 -5.96 0.03 0.37
CA SER A 49 -6.90 0.43 1.42
C SER A 49 -8.09 -0.52 1.41
N SER A 50 -8.50 -0.99 2.60
CA SER A 50 -9.74 -1.76 2.75
C SER A 50 -11.01 -0.90 2.66
N GLY A 51 -10.85 0.43 2.63
CA GLY A 51 -11.92 1.39 2.77
C GLY A 51 -12.44 1.49 4.21
N PHE A 52 -13.04 2.62 4.54
CA PHE A 52 -13.61 2.86 5.86
C PHE A 52 -14.74 3.89 5.76
N ASP A 53 -15.88 3.57 6.37
CA ASP A 53 -17.00 4.49 6.51
C ASP A 53 -16.81 5.32 7.79
N TYR A 54 -16.58 6.61 7.62
CA TYR A 54 -16.38 7.55 8.70
C TYR A 54 -17.69 8.01 9.36
N GLN A 55 -18.85 7.47 8.95
CA GLN A 55 -20.16 7.76 9.56
C GLN A 55 -20.47 9.26 9.62
N GLY A 56 -20.06 10.00 8.58
CA GLY A 56 -20.28 11.45 8.50
C GLY A 56 -19.25 12.33 9.23
N LEU A 57 -18.24 11.74 9.89
CA LEU A 57 -17.21 12.51 10.62
C LEU A 57 -16.47 13.53 9.72
N TYR A 58 -16.30 13.19 8.44
CA TYR A 58 -15.70 14.07 7.42
C TYR A 58 -16.71 14.48 6.35
N GLY A 59 -17.98 14.67 6.72
CA GLY A 59 -19.07 14.97 5.79
C GLY A 59 -19.37 13.77 4.89
N THR A 60 -19.38 13.97 3.57
CA THR A 60 -19.63 12.90 2.59
C THR A 60 -18.40 12.04 2.28
N TYR A 61 -17.24 12.39 2.84
CA TYR A 61 -16.00 11.69 2.56
C TYR A 61 -15.88 10.39 3.38
N ASN A 62 -15.63 9.29 2.68
CA ASN A 62 -15.25 7.99 3.23
C ASN A 62 -13.91 7.55 2.66
N LEU A 63 -13.13 6.78 3.42
CA LEU A 63 -11.85 6.26 2.93
C LEU A 63 -12.14 5.29 1.78
N PRO A 64 -11.62 5.53 0.56
CA PRO A 64 -11.86 4.65 -0.58
C PRO A 64 -11.16 3.30 -0.39
N GLN A 65 -11.74 2.26 -0.97
CA GLN A 65 -11.16 0.93 -1.05
C GLN A 65 -10.46 0.75 -2.41
N TYR A 66 -9.15 0.54 -2.38
CA TYR A 66 -8.31 0.42 -3.57
C TYR A 66 -7.16 -0.57 -3.33
N ASP A 67 -6.61 -1.15 -4.40
CA ASP A 67 -5.44 -2.02 -4.40
C ASP A 67 -4.59 -1.75 -5.66
N VAL A 68 -3.64 -0.81 -5.54
CA VAL A 68 -2.85 -0.30 -6.68
C VAL A 68 -2.13 -1.42 -7.42
N ILE A 69 -1.75 -2.50 -6.73
CA ILE A 69 -0.98 -3.60 -7.32
C ILE A 69 -1.89 -4.58 -8.04
N TYR A 70 -2.91 -5.11 -7.35
CA TYR A 70 -3.67 -6.26 -7.85
C TYR A 70 -5.03 -5.91 -8.45
N GLY A 71 -5.59 -4.74 -8.17
CA GLY A 71 -6.85 -4.30 -8.78
C GLY A 71 -8.11 -4.87 -8.13
N THR A 72 -8.07 -5.15 -6.82
CA THR A 72 -9.18 -5.80 -6.10
C THR A 72 -10.11 -4.82 -5.37
N GLY A 73 -9.82 -3.52 -5.39
CA GLY A 73 -10.63 -2.53 -4.67
C GLY A 73 -11.85 -2.05 -5.46
N LYS A 74 -12.99 -1.87 -4.77
CA LYS A 74 -14.25 -1.47 -5.41
C LYS A 74 -14.19 -0.09 -6.08
N ASP A 75 -13.40 0.83 -5.51
CA ASP A 75 -13.32 2.23 -5.95
C ASP A 75 -12.16 2.44 -6.95
N GLN A 76 -11.53 1.35 -7.40
CA GLN A 76 -10.34 1.40 -8.22
C GLN A 76 -10.68 1.31 -9.72
N GLN A 77 -10.12 2.23 -10.50
CA GLN A 77 -10.30 2.24 -11.96
C GLN A 77 -9.28 1.36 -12.69
N ASN A 78 -7.98 1.48 -12.35
CA ASN A 78 -6.88 0.75 -13.00
C ASN A 78 -5.91 0.19 -11.96
N SER A 79 -5.21 -0.91 -12.29
CA SER A 79 -4.18 -1.52 -11.42
C SER A 79 -2.87 -1.73 -12.16
N TYR A 80 -1.76 -1.71 -11.42
CA TYR A 80 -0.43 -1.96 -11.97
C TYR A 80 -0.36 -3.30 -12.72
N ARG A 81 -0.90 -4.38 -12.12
CA ARG A 81 -0.93 -5.69 -12.77
C ARG A 81 -1.75 -5.69 -14.06
N HIS A 82 -2.91 -5.03 -14.05
CA HIS A 82 -3.76 -4.94 -15.23
C HIS A 82 -3.08 -4.16 -16.36
N GLU A 83 -2.45 -3.02 -16.05
CA GLU A 83 -1.70 -2.22 -17.02
C GLU A 83 -0.46 -2.95 -17.55
N MET A 84 0.24 -3.69 -16.68
CA MET A 84 1.36 -4.53 -17.10
C MET A 84 0.92 -5.65 -18.05
N LEU A 85 -0.22 -6.30 -17.79
CA LEU A 85 -0.78 -7.32 -18.71
C LEU A 85 -1.18 -6.72 -20.06
N LYS A 86 -1.77 -5.52 -20.08
CA LYS A 86 -2.07 -4.81 -21.34
C LYS A 86 -0.82 -4.50 -22.15
N ARG A 87 0.27 -4.12 -21.49
CA ARG A 87 1.56 -3.80 -22.12
C ARG A 87 2.31 -5.06 -22.54
N ASN A 88 2.15 -6.17 -21.82
CA ASN A 88 2.80 -7.45 -22.10
C ASN A 88 2.12 -8.22 -23.26
N LYS A 89 1.89 -7.56 -24.40
CA LYS A 89 1.30 -8.15 -25.61
C LYS A 89 2.33 -8.80 -26.54
N GLY A 90 3.59 -8.91 -26.14
CA GLY A 90 4.62 -9.57 -26.95
C GLY A 90 5.83 -9.89 -26.12
N ARG A 91 6.18 -11.18 -26.08
CA ARG A 91 7.47 -11.78 -25.69
C ARG A 91 8.47 -10.78 -25.08
N THR A 92 8.38 -10.55 -23.78
CA THR A 92 9.52 -10.06 -23.02
C THR A 92 10.42 -11.27 -22.77
N TRP A 93 11.49 -11.32 -23.59
CA TRP A 93 12.54 -12.34 -23.77
C TRP A 93 12.07 -13.76 -24.11
#